data_AF-A0A1V6GQK9-F1
#
_entry.id   AF-A0A1V6GQK9-F1
#
_cell.length_a   1.000
_cell.length_b   1.000
_cell.length_c   1.000
_cell.angle_alpha   90.00
_cell.angle_beta   90.00
_cell.angle_gamma   90.00
#
_symmetry.space_group_name_H-M   'P 1'
#
loop_
_entity.id
_entity.type
_entity.pdbx_description
1 polymer ?
#
loop_
_entity_poly.entity_id
_entity_poly.type
_entity_poly.pdbx_seq_one_letter_code
_entity_poly.pdbx_strand_id
1 'polypeptide(L)'
;MCARGVRISVWKAGGLVVGFGSLLQAAEVGWNKDADGAWTVAANWTPSTVPGAADTALFSFPLTGGRTVTVDAGRGISTIAFGNPQAFGYTLTGGGLLLADGGVIKTLADNGPHVDTVASPVLIQGDGAAVTFSGEAASVESPLRVSGAVAGVSGAGMTTTLTLTGALDNLATNAISGAIGDGGGGGRLAVVKSGITNLWVLSGANTFSGGVSIKGGALVAAHDQALGGGGLTQDPGAGLALQGGVTVTGKSLTTGGSTPSTLGSLDNFGGTNVWAGNITFAGSGPRVNCANGKLIITGDVYVNSASGNPTIGGYGEGEIRGVISGNSAKTFFRSSTDTGSWALLNTNTFAGNVTCANGSVIVNNDKSLGARTTFAAAGLTLGGSATRGTLRAIADVTLSDKYGVTLHGGGGRFDVDEGMALTVNGVIVNRAANPQGTLYKTGSGTLVLAAANTFSNLLDVAEGTVRLANGAALKGFDGSKPTARVNVDGVLDLGGSALTLPVLSGAGGAVSNGTLAVLTAIQLGGDGRTEPFALPATAFSGALTVDVTETGACDTLEVAGDLVLHDVSLTIANPAALRASKTYTLIHCTGGTVAGSFTDDNLPDNWHVQSDGTRLALAYFAGMIMTVR
;
A
#
# COMPACT_ATOMS: atom_id res chain seq x y z
N MET A 1 28.29 -21.23 28.15
CA MET A 1 29.27 -22.17 28.75
C MET A 1 30.31 -22.51 27.71
N CYS A 2 31.49 -21.88 27.74
CA CYS A 2 32.61 -22.30 26.89
C CYS A 2 33.82 -22.49 27.80
N ALA A 3 34.00 -23.71 28.29
CA ALA A 3 35.23 -24.11 28.96
C ALA A 3 36.22 -24.52 27.86
N ARG A 4 37.16 -23.64 27.50
CA ARG A 4 38.32 -24.01 26.70
C ARG A 4 39.23 -24.89 27.56
N GLY A 5 39.45 -26.12 27.12
CA GLY A 5 40.21 -27.14 27.85
C GLY A 5 41.66 -26.75 28.08
N VAL A 6 42.09 -26.86 29.33
CA VAL A 6 43.49 -26.85 29.73
C VAL A 6 44.07 -28.25 29.43
N ARG A 7 45.10 -28.34 28.58
CA ARG A 7 45.90 -29.57 28.46
C ARG A 7 47.08 -29.47 29.44
N ILE A 8 47.06 -30.27 30.49
CA ILE A 8 48.19 -30.45 31.41
C ILE A 8 48.92 -31.73 30.98
N SER A 9 50.17 -31.60 30.54
CA SER A 9 51.07 -32.74 30.33
C SER A 9 52.02 -32.83 31.53
N VAL A 10 51.93 -33.91 32.30
CA VAL A 10 52.79 -34.14 33.47
C VAL A 10 54.07 -34.85 33.03
N TRP A 11 55.22 -34.22 33.27
CA TRP A 11 56.53 -34.88 33.30
C TRP A 11 57.19 -34.65 34.66
N LYS A 12 57.85 -35.69 35.17
CA LYS A 12 58.42 -35.78 36.53
C LYS A 12 59.73 -34.99 36.64
N ALA A 13 59.88 -34.36 37.82
CA ALA A 13 61.11 -33.88 38.46
C ALA A 13 61.91 -32.76 37.77
N GLY A 14 61.49 -31.51 38.02
CA GLY A 14 62.25 -30.28 37.77
C GLY A 14 61.35 -29.09 38.07
N GLY A 15 61.82 -28.10 38.84
CA GLY A 15 61.01 -27.05 39.46
C GLY A 15 59.93 -26.44 38.57
N LEU A 16 58.70 -26.39 39.09
CA LEU A 16 57.56 -25.72 38.49
C LEU A 16 57.76 -24.20 38.58
N VAL A 17 58.29 -23.58 37.54
CA VAL A 17 58.09 -22.15 37.31
C VAL A 17 56.72 -22.01 36.64
N VAL A 18 55.69 -21.71 37.44
CA VAL A 18 54.42 -21.24 36.88
C VAL A 18 54.65 -19.82 36.40
N GLY A 19 55.04 -19.67 35.13
CA GLY A 19 54.89 -18.40 34.45
C GLY A 19 53.39 -18.12 34.32
N PHE A 20 52.86 -17.25 35.18
CA PHE A 20 51.61 -16.57 34.86
C PHE A 20 51.91 -15.68 33.64
N GLY A 21 51.77 -16.24 32.44
CA GLY A 21 51.50 -15.40 31.29
C GLY A 21 50.26 -14.61 31.65
N SER A 22 50.40 -13.31 31.86
CA SER A 22 49.28 -12.41 32.14
C SER A 22 48.21 -12.69 31.10
N LEU A 23 47.09 -13.28 31.53
CA LEU A 23 45.86 -13.21 30.76
C LEU A 23 45.61 -11.71 30.59
N LEU A 24 45.78 -11.19 29.38
CA LEU A 24 45.39 -9.82 29.04
C LEU A 24 43.91 -9.70 29.37
N GLN A 25 43.63 -9.13 30.54
CA GLN A 25 42.27 -8.87 30.97
C GLN A 25 41.83 -7.59 30.25
N ALA A 26 40.75 -7.70 29.47
CA ALA A 26 40.13 -6.54 28.83
C ALA A 26 39.84 -5.48 29.90
N ALA A 27 40.48 -4.31 29.79
CA ALA A 27 40.21 -3.19 30.67
C ALA A 27 39.10 -2.32 30.07
N GLU A 28 38.28 -1.73 30.93
CA GLU A 28 37.40 -0.63 30.53
C GLU A 28 38.11 0.69 30.84
N VAL A 29 38.23 1.53 29.82
CA VAL A 29 39.01 2.76 29.86
C VAL A 29 38.13 3.89 29.33
N GLY A 30 37.72 4.79 30.22
CA GLY A 30 36.75 5.85 29.93
C GLY A 30 37.40 7.14 29.46
N TRP A 31 36.84 7.79 28.45
CA TRP A 31 37.20 9.17 28.13
C TRP A 31 36.86 10.07 29.33
N ASN A 32 37.75 10.99 29.70
CA ASN A 32 37.66 11.75 30.94
C ASN A 32 37.75 13.28 30.72
N LYS A 33 37.37 13.75 29.54
CA LYS A 33 37.41 15.18 29.19
C LYS A 33 36.14 15.67 28.53
N ASP A 34 35.61 16.77 29.05
CA ASP A 34 34.65 17.62 28.34
C ASP A 34 35.40 18.62 27.43
N ALA A 35 36.19 18.09 26.51
CA ALA A 35 36.94 18.84 25.51
C ALA A 35 37.33 17.93 24.36
N ASP A 36 37.63 18.53 23.21
CA ASP A 36 38.24 17.81 22.09
C ASP A 36 39.63 17.31 22.49
N GLY A 37 40.09 16.21 21.89
CA GLY A 37 41.40 15.68 22.21
C GLY A 37 41.84 14.52 21.33
N ALA A 38 43.13 14.20 21.41
CA ALA A 38 43.72 13.05 20.73
C ALA A 38 43.57 11.76 21.56
N TRP A 39 43.35 10.64 20.88
CA TRP A 39 43.23 9.31 21.49
C TRP A 39 44.51 8.88 22.23
N THR A 40 45.70 9.31 21.78
CA THR A 40 47.00 8.94 22.38
C THR A 40 47.34 9.59 23.70
N VAL A 41 46.65 10.66 24.07
CA VAL A 41 46.99 11.36 25.31
C VAL A 41 46.38 10.59 26.47
N ALA A 42 47.21 9.85 27.20
CA ALA A 42 46.79 9.01 28.33
C ALA A 42 45.96 9.78 29.38
N ALA A 43 46.30 11.04 29.62
CA ALA A 43 45.56 11.93 30.54
C ALA A 43 44.14 12.30 30.06
N ASN A 44 43.76 11.95 28.83
CA ASN A 44 42.38 12.08 28.36
C ASN A 44 41.51 10.88 28.77
N TRP A 45 42.09 9.84 29.37
CA TRP A 45 41.42 8.60 29.74
C TRP A 45 41.46 8.36 31.25
N THR A 46 40.52 7.57 31.75
CA THR A 46 40.44 7.08 33.13
C THR A 46 40.28 5.55 33.12
N PRO A 47 41.20 4.79 33.74
CA PRO A 47 42.48 5.26 34.29
C PRO A 47 43.36 5.88 33.19
N SER A 48 44.37 6.69 33.58
CA SER A 48 45.25 7.47 32.68
C SER A 48 46.15 6.58 31.83
N THR A 49 45.52 5.81 30.94
CA THR A 49 46.06 4.77 30.09
C THR A 49 45.30 4.82 28.77
N VAL A 50 46.00 4.69 27.65
CA VAL A 50 45.34 4.67 26.33
C VAL A 50 44.72 3.30 26.09
N PRO A 51 43.43 3.19 25.72
CA PRO A 51 42.81 1.90 25.39
C PRO A 51 43.56 1.19 24.24
N GLY A 52 43.84 -0.09 24.43
CA GLY A 52 44.50 -0.97 23.47
C GLY A 52 43.58 -2.03 22.86
N ALA A 53 44.16 -3.01 22.15
CA ALA A 53 43.42 -3.94 21.30
C ALA A 53 42.42 -4.86 22.01
N ALA A 54 42.65 -5.16 23.30
CA ALA A 54 41.75 -5.99 24.10
C ALA A 54 40.72 -5.17 24.90
N ASP A 55 40.81 -3.84 24.87
CA ASP A 55 40.11 -2.98 25.81
C ASP A 55 38.77 -2.46 25.27
N THR A 56 37.96 -1.96 26.19
CA THR A 56 36.76 -1.17 25.91
C THR A 56 37.10 0.31 26.09
N ALA A 57 36.98 1.09 25.01
CA ALA A 57 36.97 2.54 25.06
C ALA A 57 35.54 3.02 25.37
N LEU A 58 35.34 3.55 26.58
CA LEU A 58 34.04 4.01 27.06
C LEU A 58 33.90 5.53 26.95
N PHE A 59 32.86 6.00 26.29
CA PHE A 59 32.51 7.41 26.10
C PHE A 59 31.23 7.72 26.88
N SER A 60 31.36 7.87 28.20
CA SER A 60 30.25 8.14 29.12
C SER A 60 30.41 9.44 29.92
N PHE A 61 31.50 10.17 29.71
CA PHE A 61 31.74 11.42 30.44
C PHE A 61 30.65 12.46 30.10
N PRO A 62 30.05 13.13 31.11
CA PRO A 62 29.05 14.16 30.89
C PRO A 62 29.60 15.34 30.09
N LEU A 63 29.00 15.63 28.93
CA LEU A 63 29.43 16.70 28.03
C LEU A 63 28.59 17.96 28.17
N THR A 64 29.22 19.13 28.03
CA THR A 64 28.54 20.44 27.92
C THR A 64 28.41 20.95 26.48
N GLY A 65 29.02 20.24 25.53
CA GLY A 65 28.93 20.47 24.09
C GLY A 65 29.42 19.24 23.33
N GLY A 66 29.13 19.13 22.03
CA GLY A 66 29.62 18.01 21.22
C GLY A 66 31.16 17.97 21.19
N ARG A 67 31.75 16.78 21.34
CA ARG A 67 33.20 16.61 21.43
C ARG A 67 33.77 15.73 20.33
N THR A 68 34.92 16.15 19.81
CA THR A 68 35.68 15.41 18.80
C THR A 68 36.88 14.71 19.43
N VAL A 69 36.94 13.39 19.26
CA VAL A 69 38.07 12.56 19.65
C VAL A 69 38.83 12.18 18.40
N THR A 70 40.06 12.68 18.29
CA THR A 70 40.93 12.41 17.14
C THR A 70 41.64 11.08 17.32
N VAL A 71 41.25 10.08 16.53
CA VAL A 71 41.98 8.83 16.33
C VAL A 71 43.21 9.18 15.50
N ASP A 72 44.38 9.24 16.11
CA ASP A 72 45.58 9.85 15.53
C ASP A 72 46.46 8.87 14.73
N ALA A 73 46.25 7.56 14.89
CA ALA A 73 46.86 6.49 14.10
C ALA A 73 45.89 5.29 14.02
N GLY A 74 46.28 4.20 13.35
CA GLY A 74 45.52 2.95 13.43
C GLY A 74 45.45 2.43 14.88
N ARG A 75 44.24 2.33 15.46
CA ARG A 75 44.01 1.86 16.83
C ARG A 75 43.31 0.52 16.83
N GLY A 76 44.00 -0.52 17.34
CA GLY A 76 43.36 -1.76 17.72
C GLY A 76 42.46 -1.52 18.93
N ILE A 77 41.21 -1.98 18.88
CA ILE A 77 40.26 -1.87 19.99
C ILE A 77 39.31 -3.06 19.99
N SER A 78 38.87 -3.52 21.17
CA SER A 78 37.85 -4.57 21.24
C SER A 78 36.45 -3.97 21.22
N THR A 79 36.19 -2.97 22.05
CA THR A 79 34.87 -2.35 22.14
C THR A 79 34.96 -0.83 22.15
N ILE A 80 34.05 -0.18 21.43
CA ILE A 80 33.72 1.24 21.59
C ILE A 80 32.30 1.31 22.13
N ALA A 81 32.11 1.99 23.26
CA ALA A 81 30.80 2.13 23.88
C ALA A 81 30.49 3.61 24.15
N PHE A 82 29.36 4.11 23.67
CA PHE A 82 28.85 5.44 23.97
C PHE A 82 27.71 5.35 24.99
N GLY A 83 27.81 6.07 26.11
CA GLY A 83 26.82 6.02 27.19
C GLY A 83 26.77 7.32 27.97
N ASN A 84 26.80 8.45 27.27
CA ASN A 84 26.68 9.74 27.91
C ASN A 84 25.19 10.04 28.15
N PRO A 85 24.71 10.26 29.38
CA PRO A 85 23.30 10.55 29.60
C PRO A 85 22.88 11.98 29.19
N GLN A 86 23.82 12.86 28.81
CA GLN A 86 23.55 14.26 28.46
C GLN A 86 23.16 14.45 26.98
N ALA A 87 22.80 15.68 26.60
CA ALA A 87 22.28 16.03 25.28
C ALA A 87 23.34 16.20 24.17
N PHE A 88 24.61 15.88 24.43
CA PHE A 88 25.70 16.07 23.47
C PHE A 88 26.47 14.78 23.24
N GLY A 89 26.80 14.48 21.98
CA GLY A 89 27.48 13.26 21.59
C GLY A 89 28.95 13.42 21.26
N TYR A 90 29.60 12.28 21.02
CA TYR A 90 30.99 12.19 20.60
C TYR A 90 31.11 12.00 19.09
N THR A 91 32.17 12.57 18.50
CA THR A 91 32.59 12.28 17.13
C THR A 91 34.01 11.72 17.14
N LEU A 92 34.17 10.46 16.73
CA LEU A 92 35.48 9.84 16.50
C LEU A 92 35.93 10.11 15.07
N THR A 93 37.09 10.71 14.85
CA THR A 93 37.58 11.06 13.50
C THR A 93 39.09 10.89 13.34
N GLY A 94 39.58 10.79 12.11
CA GLY A 94 40.99 10.65 11.78
C GLY A 94 41.37 9.25 11.29
N GLY A 95 42.36 8.64 11.92
CA GLY A 95 42.90 7.31 11.65
C GLY A 95 41.91 6.17 11.87
N GLY A 96 42.32 4.97 11.47
CA GLY A 96 41.47 3.79 11.45
C GLY A 96 41.27 3.14 12.82
N LEU A 97 40.08 2.59 13.04
CA LEU A 97 39.71 1.72 14.16
C LEU A 97 39.79 0.26 13.68
N LEU A 98 40.67 -0.53 14.28
CA LEU A 98 40.95 -1.92 13.90
C LEU A 98 40.25 -2.83 14.91
N LEU A 99 39.16 -3.47 14.48
CA LEU A 99 38.38 -4.39 15.30
C LEU A 99 38.75 -5.83 14.93
N ALA A 100 39.12 -6.64 15.91
CA ALA A 100 39.34 -8.07 15.72
C ALA A 100 38.02 -8.86 15.84
N ASP A 101 38.09 -10.19 15.73
CA ASP A 101 36.95 -11.08 15.95
C ASP A 101 36.30 -10.83 17.32
N GLY A 102 34.97 -10.69 17.34
CA GLY A 102 34.18 -10.33 18.52
C GLY A 102 34.14 -8.82 18.83
N GLY A 103 34.75 -7.97 17.99
CA GLY A 103 34.77 -6.53 18.22
C GLY A 103 33.38 -5.88 18.16
N VAL A 104 33.17 -4.81 18.94
CA VAL A 104 31.86 -4.14 19.06
C VAL A 104 31.98 -2.62 19.00
N ILE A 105 31.08 -1.96 18.26
CA ILE A 105 30.80 -0.52 18.41
C ILE A 105 29.34 -0.40 18.85
N LYS A 106 29.05 0.28 19.96
CA LYS A 106 27.69 0.38 20.47
C LYS A 106 27.34 1.70 21.13
N THR A 107 26.07 2.08 21.07
CA THR A 107 25.47 2.95 22.09
C THR A 107 24.97 2.09 23.24
N LEU A 108 24.94 2.64 24.46
CA LEU A 108 24.40 2.01 25.66
C LEU A 108 22.95 2.47 25.90
N ALA A 109 22.22 1.74 26.75
CA ALA A 109 20.80 2.01 27.02
C ALA A 109 20.55 3.36 27.69
N ASP A 110 21.51 3.84 28.47
CA ASP A 110 21.50 5.11 29.20
C ASP A 110 22.02 6.30 28.38
N ASN A 111 22.20 6.14 27.06
CA ASN A 111 22.63 7.23 26.20
C ASN A 111 21.53 8.30 26.07
N GLY A 112 21.90 9.55 26.33
CA GLY A 112 21.02 10.71 26.24
C GLY A 112 20.60 11.02 24.79
N PRO A 113 19.70 12.00 24.59
CA PRO A 113 19.11 12.34 23.29
C PRO A 113 20.12 13.07 22.38
N HIS A 114 21.09 12.33 21.83
CA HIS A 114 22.11 12.88 20.96
C HIS A 114 22.66 11.83 20.00
N VAL A 115 23.37 12.30 18.97
CA VAL A 115 23.98 11.43 17.98
C VAL A 115 25.45 11.19 18.29
N ASP A 116 25.86 9.93 18.38
CA ASP A 116 27.27 9.55 18.38
C ASP A 116 27.73 9.15 16.99
N THR A 117 28.89 9.68 16.58
CA THR A 117 29.41 9.53 15.23
C THR A 117 30.78 8.87 15.21
N VAL A 118 30.91 7.80 14.43
CA VAL A 118 32.18 7.19 14.04
C VAL A 118 32.50 7.62 12.61
N ALA A 119 33.27 8.69 12.47
CA ALA A 119 33.79 9.20 11.19
C ALA A 119 35.15 8.59 10.81
N SER A 120 35.89 8.06 11.78
CA SER A 120 37.08 7.25 11.54
C SER A 120 36.77 6.01 10.70
N PRO A 121 37.63 5.62 9.74
CA PRO A 121 37.51 4.35 9.04
C PRO A 121 37.53 3.17 10.02
N VAL A 122 36.73 2.14 9.76
CA VAL A 122 36.68 0.92 10.56
C VAL A 122 37.18 -0.26 9.73
N LEU A 123 38.17 -1.00 10.24
CA LEU A 123 38.74 -2.18 9.60
C LEU A 123 38.47 -3.42 10.46
N ILE A 124 37.79 -4.42 9.90
CA ILE A 124 37.51 -5.71 10.52
C ILE A 124 38.66 -6.65 10.20
N GLN A 125 39.50 -6.93 11.20
CA GLN A 125 40.75 -7.67 11.05
C GLN A 125 40.58 -9.15 11.38
N GLY A 126 41.05 -10.01 10.49
CA GLY A 126 41.22 -11.44 10.74
C GLY A 126 40.36 -12.31 9.85
N ASP A 127 40.87 -13.49 9.52
CA ASP A 127 40.18 -14.48 8.70
C ASP A 127 38.94 -15.00 9.44
N GLY A 128 37.76 -14.74 8.88
CA GLY A 128 36.49 -15.14 9.49
C GLY A 128 36.00 -14.22 10.61
N ALA A 129 36.66 -13.10 10.87
CA ALA A 129 36.31 -12.22 11.98
C ALA A 129 34.88 -11.67 11.85
N ALA A 130 34.15 -11.69 12.97
CA ALA A 130 32.81 -11.12 13.09
C ALA A 130 32.80 -9.93 14.06
N VAL A 131 32.28 -8.80 13.60
CA VAL A 131 32.18 -7.55 14.37
C VAL A 131 30.72 -7.10 14.43
N THR A 132 30.34 -6.44 15.51
CA THR A 132 28.96 -5.98 15.74
C THR A 132 28.89 -4.46 15.90
N PHE A 133 28.01 -3.81 15.15
CA PHE A 133 27.54 -2.46 15.46
C PHE A 133 26.14 -2.55 16.06
N SER A 134 25.96 -1.94 17.23
CA SER A 134 24.69 -2.03 17.97
C SER A 134 24.19 -0.67 18.45
N GLY A 135 22.94 -0.35 18.15
CA GLY A 135 22.24 0.72 18.86
C GLY A 135 21.47 0.14 20.04
N GLU A 136 21.89 0.39 21.28
CA GLU A 136 21.15 -0.09 22.46
C GLU A 136 20.37 1.02 23.16
N ALA A 137 20.51 2.27 22.71
CA ALA A 137 19.80 3.39 23.30
C ALA A 137 18.28 3.26 23.12
N ALA A 138 17.53 3.48 24.20
CA ALA A 138 16.06 3.37 24.20
C ALA A 138 15.36 4.59 23.58
N SER A 139 16.06 5.72 23.43
CA SER A 139 15.52 6.94 22.83
C SER A 139 15.69 6.97 21.31
N VAL A 140 14.65 7.42 20.58
CA VAL A 140 14.70 7.66 19.11
C VAL A 140 15.78 8.68 18.70
N GLU A 141 16.15 9.56 19.62
CA GLU A 141 17.09 10.67 19.41
C GLU A 141 18.56 10.26 19.60
N SER A 142 18.80 8.99 19.93
CA SER A 142 20.13 8.48 20.31
C SER A 142 20.77 7.50 19.32
N PRO A 143 20.77 7.78 17.99
CA PRO A 143 21.21 6.79 17.04
C PRO A 143 22.73 6.76 16.90
N LEU A 144 23.26 5.57 16.58
CA LEU A 144 24.64 5.42 16.12
C LEU A 144 24.76 5.83 14.65
N ARG A 145 25.74 6.68 14.34
CA ARG A 145 26.13 7.06 12.97
C ARG A 145 27.54 6.57 12.66
N VAL A 146 27.70 5.85 11.56
CA VAL A 146 29.02 5.49 11.03
C VAL A 146 29.18 6.14 9.67
N SER A 147 29.97 7.20 9.61
CA SER A 147 30.26 7.94 8.37
C SER A 147 31.62 7.58 7.79
N GLY A 148 32.52 7.00 8.59
CA GLY A 148 33.77 6.41 8.10
C GLY A 148 33.52 5.15 7.27
N ALA A 149 34.42 4.86 6.33
CA ALA A 149 34.37 3.64 5.54
C ALA A 149 34.54 2.40 6.44
N VAL A 150 33.82 1.32 6.13
CA VAL A 150 33.92 0.04 6.84
C VAL A 150 34.48 -1.02 5.88
N ALA A 151 35.57 -1.67 6.25
CA ALA A 151 36.25 -2.62 5.38
C ALA A 151 36.57 -3.94 6.08
N GLY A 152 36.36 -5.06 5.38
CA GLY A 152 36.94 -6.35 5.77
C GLY A 152 38.45 -6.39 5.51
N VAL A 153 39.21 -7.11 6.31
CA VAL A 153 40.62 -7.41 6.04
C VAL A 153 40.81 -8.89 6.33
N SER A 154 40.64 -9.70 5.29
CA SER A 154 40.78 -11.15 5.34
C SER A 154 41.42 -11.69 4.06
N GLY A 155 42.06 -12.86 4.18
CA GLY A 155 42.71 -13.54 3.07
C GLY A 155 41.72 -14.06 2.02
N ALA A 156 42.24 -14.37 0.84
CA ALA A 156 41.46 -14.92 -0.26
C ALA A 156 40.66 -16.17 0.16
N GLY A 157 39.38 -16.19 -0.18
CA GLY A 157 38.46 -17.28 0.17
C GLY A 157 37.85 -17.19 1.58
N MET A 158 38.29 -16.24 2.40
CA MET A 158 37.71 -15.99 3.72
C MET A 158 36.60 -14.93 3.65
N THR A 159 35.73 -14.90 4.66
CA THR A 159 34.64 -13.92 4.77
C THR A 159 34.59 -13.35 6.18
N THR A 160 34.80 -12.04 6.31
CA THR A 160 34.47 -11.29 7.52
C THR A 160 32.99 -10.95 7.58
N THR A 161 32.45 -10.74 8.78
CA THR A 161 31.02 -10.41 8.97
C THR A 161 30.87 -9.11 9.76
N LEU A 162 30.07 -8.18 9.23
CA LEU A 162 29.54 -7.04 9.95
C LEU A 162 28.10 -7.32 10.37
N THR A 163 27.85 -7.40 11.68
CA THR A 163 26.50 -7.56 12.24
C THR A 163 25.95 -6.21 12.68
N LEU A 164 24.76 -5.87 12.21
CA LEU A 164 24.01 -4.66 12.57
C LEU A 164 22.85 -5.08 13.48
N THR A 165 22.82 -4.59 14.71
CA THR A 165 21.83 -5.00 15.71
C THR A 165 21.39 -3.84 16.62
N GLY A 166 20.54 -4.14 17.60
CA GLY A 166 20.10 -3.19 18.61
C GLY A 166 19.05 -3.76 19.55
N ALA A 167 18.75 -3.00 20.61
CA ALA A 167 17.77 -3.37 21.63
C ALA A 167 16.35 -3.51 21.06
N LEU A 168 15.50 -4.24 21.79
CA LEU A 168 14.09 -4.47 21.41
C LEU A 168 13.22 -3.21 21.49
N ASP A 169 13.63 -2.25 22.30
CA ASP A 169 13.01 -0.93 22.47
C ASP A 169 13.80 0.16 21.74
N ASN A 170 14.84 -0.20 20.96
CA ASN A 170 15.55 0.78 20.16
C ASN A 170 14.66 1.24 18.99
N LEU A 171 14.12 2.44 19.14
CA LEU A 171 13.34 3.13 18.12
C LEU A 171 14.19 4.10 17.27
N ALA A 172 15.47 4.27 17.60
CA ALA A 172 16.40 5.13 16.87
C ALA A 172 16.77 4.52 15.51
N THR A 173 16.85 5.39 14.50
CA THR A 173 17.32 5.00 13.16
C THR A 173 18.84 5.04 13.13
N ASN A 174 19.52 3.90 13.30
CA ASN A 174 20.97 3.80 13.15
C ASN A 174 21.36 3.85 11.66
N ALA A 175 22.55 4.35 11.34
CA ALA A 175 22.94 4.49 9.93
C ALA A 175 24.43 4.34 9.68
N ILE A 176 24.74 3.75 8.53
CA ILE A 176 26.07 3.75 7.92
C ILE A 176 25.99 4.51 6.59
N SER A 177 26.63 5.67 6.55
CA SER A 177 26.76 6.48 5.33
C SER A 177 28.12 6.32 4.65
N GLY A 178 29.13 5.85 5.38
CA GLY A 178 30.40 5.44 4.80
C GLY A 178 30.26 4.22 3.91
N ALA A 179 31.15 4.09 2.91
CA ALA A 179 31.17 2.92 2.04
C ALA A 179 31.59 1.67 2.82
N ILE A 180 30.85 0.58 2.62
CA ILE A 180 31.16 -0.76 3.12
C ILE A 180 31.81 -1.56 1.99
N GLY A 181 33.00 -2.11 2.19
CA GLY A 181 33.75 -2.84 1.17
C GLY A 181 34.45 -4.10 1.69
N ASP A 182 34.82 -4.98 0.77
CA ASP A 182 35.60 -6.19 1.09
C ASP A 182 36.97 -5.87 1.67
N GLY A 183 37.51 -4.69 1.35
CA GLY A 183 38.79 -4.17 1.82
C GLY A 183 40.00 -4.90 1.24
N GLY A 184 41.02 -5.13 2.07
CA GLY A 184 42.31 -5.69 1.64
C GLY A 184 42.43 -7.20 1.88
N GLY A 185 43.34 -7.87 1.15
CA GLY A 185 43.67 -9.29 1.36
C GLY A 185 42.94 -10.29 0.46
N GLY A 186 41.97 -9.84 -0.34
CA GLY A 186 41.27 -10.66 -1.33
C GLY A 186 40.11 -11.52 -0.79
N GLY A 187 39.80 -11.40 0.50
CA GLY A 187 38.60 -11.96 1.13
C GLY A 187 37.33 -11.15 0.82
N ARG A 188 36.23 -11.50 1.49
CA ARG A 188 34.92 -10.87 1.33
C ARG A 188 34.38 -10.31 2.65
N LEU A 189 33.48 -9.34 2.59
CA LEU A 189 32.69 -8.87 3.73
C LEU A 189 31.21 -9.20 3.51
N ALA A 190 30.60 -9.86 4.49
CA ALA A 190 29.17 -10.08 4.57
C ALA A 190 28.52 -9.12 5.59
N VAL A 191 27.27 -8.74 5.33
CA VAL A 191 26.48 -7.91 6.26
C VAL A 191 25.31 -8.73 6.78
N VAL A 192 25.15 -8.76 8.10
CA VAL A 192 24.03 -9.41 8.78
C VAL A 192 23.23 -8.35 9.52
N LYS A 193 21.92 -8.25 9.26
CA LYS A 193 21.01 -7.43 10.05
C LYS A 193 20.24 -8.32 11.02
N SER A 194 20.37 -8.06 12.32
CA SER A 194 19.69 -8.78 13.41
C SER A 194 19.01 -7.82 14.39
N GLY A 195 18.34 -8.36 15.41
CA GLY A 195 17.47 -7.62 16.33
C GLY A 195 16.05 -7.49 15.75
N ILE A 196 15.02 -7.47 16.59
CA ILE A 196 13.62 -7.66 16.13
C ILE A 196 12.98 -6.36 15.65
N THR A 197 13.22 -5.24 16.33
CA THR A 197 12.53 -3.96 16.12
C THR A 197 13.45 -2.85 15.61
N ASN A 198 14.76 -3.03 15.71
CA ASN A 198 15.73 -2.01 15.34
C ASN A 198 15.84 -1.84 13.81
N LEU A 199 16.12 -0.60 13.40
CA LEU A 199 16.26 -0.18 12.01
C LEU A 199 17.68 0.32 11.74
N TRP A 200 18.25 -0.11 10.61
CA TRP A 200 19.55 0.35 10.11
C TRP A 200 19.43 0.86 8.68
N VAL A 201 20.02 2.03 8.39
CA VAL A 201 20.08 2.62 7.05
C VAL A 201 21.48 2.47 6.47
N LEU A 202 21.56 1.94 5.25
CA LEU A 202 22.78 1.94 4.44
C LEU A 202 22.62 2.94 3.30
N SER A 203 23.42 4.00 3.30
CA SER A 203 23.39 5.05 2.27
C SER A 203 24.71 5.22 1.51
N GLY A 204 25.72 4.40 1.83
CA GLY A 204 26.99 4.39 1.11
C GLY A 204 26.94 3.65 -0.24
N ALA A 205 27.87 4.00 -1.12
CA ALA A 205 28.16 3.24 -2.34
C ALA A 205 28.97 1.98 -2.00
N ASN A 206 28.26 0.93 -1.56
CA ASN A 206 28.89 -0.25 -1.00
C ASN A 206 29.41 -1.21 -2.08
N THR A 207 30.56 -1.84 -1.83
CA THR A 207 31.26 -2.74 -2.76
C THR A 207 31.49 -4.14 -2.18
N PHE A 208 31.04 -4.42 -0.96
CA PHE A 208 31.20 -5.73 -0.35
C PHE A 208 30.51 -6.85 -1.15
N SER A 209 31.13 -8.02 -1.23
CA SER A 209 30.69 -9.14 -2.06
C SER A 209 30.23 -10.39 -1.29
N GLY A 210 30.36 -10.39 0.04
CA GLY A 210 29.94 -11.51 0.90
C GLY A 210 28.43 -11.69 1.02
N GLY A 211 27.64 -10.67 0.63
CA GLY A 211 26.18 -10.69 0.63
C GLY A 211 25.54 -10.08 1.87
N VAL A 212 24.21 -10.03 1.87
CA VAL A 212 23.38 -9.48 2.94
C VAL A 212 22.43 -10.56 3.47
N SER A 213 22.38 -10.74 4.78
CA SER A 213 21.38 -11.58 5.45
C SER A 213 20.58 -10.77 6.47
N ILE A 214 19.29 -10.59 6.22
CA ILE A 214 18.37 -9.88 7.12
C ILE A 214 17.63 -10.93 7.96
N LYS A 215 18.04 -11.08 9.22
CA LYS A 215 17.52 -12.07 10.17
C LYS A 215 16.44 -11.52 11.11
N GLY A 216 16.30 -10.20 11.19
CA GLY A 216 15.28 -9.53 11.98
C GLY A 216 15.32 -8.01 11.83
N GLY A 217 14.25 -7.34 12.24
CA GLY A 217 14.11 -5.89 12.14
C GLY A 217 14.17 -5.41 10.71
N ALA A 218 14.50 -4.14 10.48
CA ALA A 218 14.49 -3.53 9.15
C ALA A 218 15.88 -3.07 8.69
N LEU A 219 16.26 -3.42 7.47
CA LEU A 219 17.39 -2.80 6.77
C LEU A 219 16.85 -1.86 5.69
N VAL A 220 17.33 -0.63 5.65
CA VAL A 220 16.92 0.37 4.65
C VAL A 220 18.07 0.61 3.66
N ALA A 221 17.81 0.38 2.38
CA ALA A 221 18.71 0.75 1.30
C ALA A 221 18.38 2.16 0.80
N ALA A 222 19.33 3.08 0.98
CA ALA A 222 19.22 4.49 0.62
C ALA A 222 20.26 4.93 -0.41
N HIS A 223 20.84 3.98 -1.14
CA HIS A 223 21.71 4.18 -2.29
C HIS A 223 21.58 2.97 -3.25
N ASP A 224 21.81 3.16 -4.55
CA ASP A 224 21.70 2.11 -5.58
C ASP A 224 22.53 0.85 -5.26
N GLN A 225 23.73 1.09 -4.73
CA GLN A 225 24.68 0.05 -4.32
C GLN A 225 24.63 -0.29 -2.82
N ALA A 226 23.61 0.17 -2.07
CA ALA A 226 23.57 -0.01 -0.62
C ALA A 226 23.68 -1.47 -0.16
N LEU A 227 23.22 -2.43 -0.98
CA LEU A 227 23.23 -3.86 -0.67
C LEU A 227 24.47 -4.62 -1.20
N GLY A 228 25.49 -3.92 -1.71
CA GLY A 228 26.74 -4.51 -2.20
C GLY A 228 26.56 -5.41 -3.43
N GLY A 229 27.55 -6.25 -3.74
CA GLY A 229 27.56 -7.15 -4.89
C GLY A 229 27.08 -8.58 -4.62
N GLY A 230 27.09 -9.05 -3.36
CA GLY A 230 26.76 -10.44 -3.01
C GLY A 230 25.25 -10.77 -2.99
N GLY A 231 24.88 -12.01 -2.69
CA GLY A 231 23.47 -12.43 -2.59
C GLY A 231 22.69 -11.72 -1.47
N LEU A 232 21.36 -11.79 -1.52
CA LEU A 232 20.46 -11.29 -0.47
C LEU A 232 19.62 -12.45 0.08
N THR A 233 19.59 -12.59 1.40
CA THR A 233 18.64 -13.46 2.11
C THR A 233 17.84 -12.65 3.13
N GLN A 234 16.55 -12.98 3.25
CA GLN A 234 15.63 -12.36 4.20
C GLN A 234 14.91 -13.49 4.94
N ASP A 235 15.09 -13.55 6.25
CA ASP A 235 14.40 -14.51 7.11
C ASP A 235 12.93 -14.09 7.28
N PRO A 236 12.03 -15.05 7.56
CA PRO A 236 10.63 -14.74 7.81
C PRO A 236 10.45 -13.68 8.90
N GLY A 237 9.69 -12.62 8.62
CA GLY A 237 9.42 -11.53 9.55
C GLY A 237 10.52 -10.44 9.59
N ALA A 238 11.65 -10.61 8.90
CA ALA A 238 12.61 -9.52 8.70
C ALA A 238 12.14 -8.57 7.59
N GLY A 239 12.52 -7.30 7.63
CA GLY A 239 12.10 -6.26 6.67
C GLY A 239 13.26 -5.70 5.84
N LEU A 240 13.00 -5.44 4.56
CA LEU A 240 13.86 -4.64 3.69
C LEU A 240 13.06 -3.41 3.25
N ALA A 241 13.65 -2.23 3.31
CA ALA A 241 13.02 -1.02 2.79
C ALA A 241 13.92 -0.25 1.82
N LEU A 242 13.29 0.48 0.91
CA LEU A 242 13.93 1.40 -0.03
C LEU A 242 13.52 2.84 0.27
N GLN A 243 14.45 3.78 0.13
CA GLN A 243 14.16 5.21 0.24
C GLN A 243 15.13 6.05 -0.60
N GLY A 244 14.68 7.25 -0.99
CA GLY A 244 15.57 8.27 -1.52
C GLY A 244 15.79 8.27 -3.03
N GLY A 245 15.04 7.47 -3.79
CA GLY A 245 15.12 7.45 -5.25
C GLY A 245 16.08 6.41 -5.82
N VAL A 246 16.22 5.26 -5.15
CA VAL A 246 17.24 4.25 -5.45
C VAL A 246 16.79 3.26 -6.51
N THR A 247 17.74 2.74 -7.28
CA THR A 247 17.57 1.61 -8.20
C THR A 247 18.43 0.44 -7.74
N VAL A 248 17.79 -0.60 -7.19
CA VAL A 248 18.48 -1.81 -6.73
C VAL A 248 18.46 -2.87 -7.83
N THR A 249 19.64 -3.30 -8.26
CA THR A 249 19.82 -4.29 -9.35
C THR A 249 20.54 -5.55 -8.87
N GLY A 250 20.40 -6.66 -9.61
CA GLY A 250 21.19 -7.89 -9.39
C GLY A 250 20.89 -8.63 -8.08
N LYS A 251 19.77 -8.33 -7.42
CA LYS A 251 19.29 -9.03 -6.22
C LYS A 251 18.07 -9.87 -6.56
N SER A 252 17.84 -10.94 -5.82
CA SER A 252 16.54 -11.62 -5.79
C SER A 252 16.04 -11.56 -4.36
N LEU A 253 14.73 -11.39 -4.20
CA LEU A 253 14.12 -11.28 -2.88
C LEU A 253 13.07 -12.37 -2.67
N THR A 254 13.14 -13.02 -1.52
CA THR A 254 12.08 -13.90 -1.04
C THR A 254 11.46 -13.26 0.19
N THR A 255 10.18 -12.96 0.13
CA THR A 255 9.43 -12.37 1.25
C THR A 255 8.62 -13.45 1.97
N GLY A 256 8.34 -13.28 3.27
CA GLY A 256 7.63 -14.27 4.09
C GLY A 256 7.61 -13.91 5.57
N GLY A 257 6.67 -14.49 6.33
CA GLY A 257 6.62 -14.36 7.79
C GLY A 257 6.06 -13.04 8.31
N SER A 258 5.36 -12.25 7.48
CA SER A 258 4.85 -10.95 7.89
C SER A 258 3.60 -11.03 8.75
N THR A 259 3.64 -10.42 9.94
CA THR A 259 2.44 -9.97 10.64
C THR A 259 1.93 -8.69 9.97
N PRO A 260 0.68 -8.25 10.21
CA PRO A 260 0.11 -7.03 9.61
C PRO A 260 0.89 -5.73 9.88
N SER A 261 1.88 -5.74 10.78
CA SER A 261 2.74 -4.60 11.12
C SER A 261 4.12 -4.75 10.50
N THR A 262 4.28 -4.33 9.23
CA THR A 262 5.55 -3.87 8.57
C THR A 262 6.83 -4.72 8.62
N LEU A 263 6.86 -5.89 9.25
CA LEU A 263 8.06 -6.71 9.43
C LEU A 263 7.83 -8.05 8.72
N GLY A 264 8.61 -8.36 7.68
CA GLY A 264 8.40 -9.48 6.74
C GLY A 264 8.20 -9.06 5.27
N SER A 265 8.34 -7.76 4.97
CA SER A 265 8.06 -7.13 3.66
C SER A 265 9.29 -6.58 2.94
N LEU A 266 9.08 -6.28 1.65
CA LEU A 266 9.76 -5.17 0.97
C LEU A 266 8.91 -3.90 1.11
N ASP A 267 9.47 -2.81 1.60
CA ASP A 267 8.74 -1.55 1.80
C ASP A 267 9.36 -0.38 1.04
N ASN A 268 8.54 0.51 0.50
CA ASN A 268 8.95 1.81 -0.03
C ASN A 268 8.60 2.90 0.97
N PHE A 269 9.59 3.50 1.64
CA PHE A 269 9.33 4.54 2.65
C PHE A 269 9.15 5.92 2.05
N GLY A 270 9.70 6.18 0.87
CA GLY A 270 9.53 7.46 0.18
C GLY A 270 10.44 7.60 -1.04
N GLY A 271 10.08 8.55 -1.91
CA GLY A 271 10.70 8.71 -3.23
C GLY A 271 10.22 7.69 -4.25
N THR A 272 10.74 7.79 -5.47
CA THR A 272 10.49 6.82 -6.55
C THR A 272 11.63 5.82 -6.58
N ASN A 273 11.44 4.62 -6.05
CA ASN A 273 12.48 3.59 -6.00
C ASN A 273 12.17 2.45 -6.96
N VAL A 274 13.22 1.79 -7.45
CA VAL A 274 13.14 0.68 -8.39
C VAL A 274 13.77 -0.56 -7.77
N TRP A 275 13.01 -1.66 -7.75
CA TRP A 275 13.52 -3.00 -7.50
C TRP A 275 13.59 -3.77 -8.81
N ALA A 276 14.80 -4.04 -9.31
CA ALA A 276 15.00 -4.76 -10.57
C ALA A 276 15.17 -6.27 -10.41
N GLY A 277 15.20 -6.74 -9.17
CA GLY A 277 15.28 -8.14 -8.84
C GLY A 277 13.97 -8.90 -8.97
N ASN A 278 14.04 -10.20 -9.17
CA ASN A 278 12.86 -11.05 -9.03
C ASN A 278 12.40 -11.08 -7.57
N ILE A 279 11.08 -11.13 -7.36
CA ILE A 279 10.45 -11.26 -6.05
C ILE A 279 9.69 -12.57 -6.00
N THR A 280 9.97 -13.38 -4.98
CA THR A 280 9.19 -14.56 -4.63
C THR A 280 8.40 -14.28 -3.37
N PHE A 281 7.07 -14.30 -3.47
CA PHE A 281 6.19 -14.33 -2.32
C PHE A 281 6.18 -15.76 -1.76
N ALA A 282 6.86 -16.00 -0.63
CA ALA A 282 6.95 -17.29 0.06
C ALA A 282 6.45 -17.20 1.51
N GLY A 283 6.54 -18.30 2.27
CA GLY A 283 6.22 -18.31 3.70
C GLY A 283 4.77 -17.89 4.02
N SER A 284 4.53 -17.47 5.26
CA SER A 284 3.20 -17.01 5.70
C SER A 284 3.00 -15.52 5.41
N GLY A 285 1.88 -15.19 4.75
CA GLY A 285 1.37 -13.83 4.52
C GLY A 285 2.37 -12.81 3.99
N PRO A 286 3.18 -13.12 2.96
CA PRO A 286 4.28 -12.25 2.52
C PRO A 286 3.76 -10.94 1.91
N ARG A 287 4.57 -9.87 2.03
CA ARG A 287 4.14 -8.50 1.71
C ARG A 287 5.16 -7.72 0.87
N VAL A 288 4.64 -6.88 -0.02
CA VAL A 288 5.37 -5.76 -0.63
C VAL A 288 4.50 -4.51 -0.49
N ASN A 289 5.00 -3.45 0.14
CA ASN A 289 4.22 -2.24 0.34
C ASN A 289 4.90 -1.01 -0.24
N CYS A 290 4.09 -0.07 -0.72
CA CYS A 290 4.53 1.28 -1.01
C CYS A 290 3.92 2.24 0.02
N ALA A 291 4.62 2.50 1.12
CA ALA A 291 4.07 3.34 2.19
C ALA A 291 3.89 4.78 1.74
N ASN A 292 4.87 5.33 0.99
CA ASN A 292 4.83 6.65 0.38
C ASN A 292 5.65 6.66 -0.93
N GLY A 293 5.40 7.60 -1.82
CA GLY A 293 6.09 7.74 -3.10
C GLY A 293 5.66 6.67 -4.10
N LYS A 294 6.62 6.20 -4.90
CA LYS A 294 6.39 5.21 -5.95
C LYS A 294 7.40 4.05 -5.87
N LEU A 295 6.91 2.82 -5.94
CA LEU A 295 7.74 1.62 -6.03
C LEU A 295 7.54 0.96 -7.40
N ILE A 296 8.62 0.83 -8.16
CA ILE A 296 8.62 0.17 -9.47
C ILE A 296 9.35 -1.16 -9.35
N ILE A 297 8.66 -2.25 -9.67
CA ILE A 297 9.21 -3.61 -9.65
C ILE A 297 9.38 -4.05 -11.11
N THR A 298 10.63 -4.14 -11.57
CA THR A 298 10.92 -4.54 -12.96
C THR A 298 11.26 -6.03 -13.11
N GLY A 299 11.69 -6.69 -12.04
CA GLY A 299 11.85 -8.14 -12.02
C GLY A 299 10.52 -8.89 -11.90
N ASP A 300 10.53 -10.17 -12.22
CA ASP A 300 9.35 -11.03 -12.19
C ASP A 300 8.87 -11.28 -10.76
N VAL A 301 7.56 -11.51 -10.62
CA VAL A 301 6.91 -11.76 -9.33
C VAL A 301 6.32 -13.17 -9.33
N TYR A 302 6.83 -14.02 -8.44
CA TYR A 302 6.35 -15.39 -8.27
C TYR A 302 5.48 -15.53 -7.02
N VAL A 303 4.20 -15.85 -7.23
CA VAL A 303 3.18 -16.00 -6.19
C VAL A 303 3.16 -17.43 -5.65
N ASN A 304 3.72 -17.66 -4.45
CA ASN A 304 3.82 -18.99 -3.86
C ASN A 304 3.85 -19.01 -2.32
N SER A 305 2.98 -18.24 -1.66
CA SER A 305 2.91 -18.25 -0.19
C SER A 305 2.57 -19.64 0.36
N ALA A 306 3.18 -20.03 1.47
CA ALA A 306 2.83 -21.26 2.18
C ALA A 306 1.42 -21.15 2.79
N SER A 307 1.15 -20.03 3.49
CA SER A 307 -0.14 -19.70 4.09
C SER A 307 -0.39 -18.19 4.02
N GLY A 308 -1.64 -17.75 4.21
CA GLY A 308 -2.02 -16.35 4.02
C GLY A 308 -1.87 -15.85 2.58
N ASN A 309 -2.37 -14.65 2.32
CA ASN A 309 -2.33 -14.08 0.98
C ASN A 309 -1.03 -13.30 0.74
N PRO A 310 -0.31 -13.56 -0.36
CA PRO A 310 0.66 -12.63 -0.94
C PRO A 310 0.02 -11.27 -1.15
N THR A 311 0.55 -10.26 -0.47
CA THR A 311 -0.11 -8.97 -0.39
C THR A 311 0.75 -7.84 -0.95
N ILE A 312 0.16 -7.05 -1.85
CA ILE A 312 0.62 -5.72 -2.21
C ILE A 312 -0.19 -4.66 -1.46
N GLY A 313 0.45 -3.61 -0.97
CA GLY A 313 -0.21 -2.61 -0.11
C GLY A 313 0.49 -1.26 -0.03
N GLY A 314 0.15 -0.51 1.01
CA GLY A 314 0.61 0.85 1.29
C GLY A 314 -0.28 1.97 0.71
N TYR A 315 0.07 3.22 1.03
CA TYR A 315 -0.68 4.42 0.67
C TYR A 315 -0.16 5.12 -0.60
N GLY A 316 1.06 4.78 -1.04
CA GLY A 316 1.67 5.30 -2.26
C GLY A 316 1.28 4.53 -3.52
N GLU A 317 2.11 4.66 -4.55
CA GLU A 317 1.94 4.02 -5.85
C GLU A 317 2.88 2.83 -6.03
N GLY A 318 2.37 1.68 -6.41
CA GLY A 318 3.15 0.54 -6.85
C GLY A 318 2.97 0.28 -8.34
N GLU A 319 4.02 -0.16 -9.02
CA GLU A 319 3.98 -0.52 -10.43
C GLU A 319 4.79 -1.82 -10.63
N ILE A 320 4.12 -2.88 -11.06
CA ILE A 320 4.77 -4.15 -11.41
C ILE A 320 4.86 -4.23 -12.93
N ARG A 321 6.10 -4.17 -13.42
CA ARG A 321 6.46 -4.31 -14.83
C ARG A 321 6.92 -5.73 -15.18
N GLY A 322 7.41 -6.50 -14.21
CA GLY A 322 7.72 -7.92 -14.40
C GLY A 322 6.47 -8.78 -14.57
N VAL A 323 6.64 -10.03 -15.01
CA VAL A 323 5.54 -10.98 -15.16
C VAL A 323 5.14 -11.51 -13.79
N ILE A 324 3.85 -11.43 -13.47
CA ILE A 324 3.25 -12.09 -12.31
C ILE A 324 2.85 -13.50 -12.71
N SER A 325 3.42 -14.48 -12.03
CA SER A 325 3.20 -15.91 -12.23
C SER A 325 3.05 -16.62 -10.88
N GLY A 326 2.76 -17.93 -10.86
CA GLY A 326 2.78 -18.70 -9.62
C GLY A 326 1.69 -19.74 -9.48
N ASN A 327 1.51 -20.19 -8.24
CA ASN A 327 0.59 -21.26 -7.88
C ASN A 327 -0.87 -20.80 -7.99
N SER A 328 -1.65 -21.43 -8.87
CA SER A 328 -3.04 -21.10 -9.14
C SER A 328 -4.01 -21.31 -7.96
N ALA A 329 -3.60 -22.04 -6.93
CA ALA A 329 -4.39 -22.18 -5.70
C ALA A 329 -4.29 -20.95 -4.78
N LYS A 330 -3.41 -19.98 -5.10
CA LYS A 330 -3.19 -18.78 -4.28
C LYS A 330 -4.05 -17.61 -4.76
N THR A 331 -4.21 -16.63 -3.89
CA THR A 331 -4.88 -15.37 -4.18
C THR A 331 -3.87 -14.24 -4.11
N PHE A 332 -3.68 -13.51 -5.20
CA PHE A 332 -2.89 -12.28 -5.18
C PHE A 332 -3.74 -11.13 -4.63
N PHE A 333 -3.30 -10.52 -3.53
CA PHE A 333 -4.14 -9.67 -2.70
C PHE A 333 -3.63 -8.24 -2.66
N ARG A 334 -4.49 -7.29 -2.99
CA ARG A 334 -4.31 -5.87 -2.70
C ARG A 334 -4.96 -5.57 -1.36
N SER A 335 -4.15 -5.02 -0.45
CA SER A 335 -4.41 -4.84 0.99
C SER A 335 -5.77 -4.19 1.31
N SER A 336 -6.34 -4.54 2.46
CA SER A 336 -7.61 -3.99 2.96
C SER A 336 -7.43 -2.76 3.87
N THR A 337 -6.22 -2.52 4.38
CA THR A 337 -5.97 -1.52 5.43
C THR A 337 -5.47 -0.18 4.90
N ASP A 338 -5.13 -0.13 3.62
CA ASP A 338 -4.49 1.01 2.97
C ASP A 338 -5.11 1.27 1.59
N THR A 339 -4.88 2.48 1.05
CA THR A 339 -5.66 3.03 -0.07
C THR A 339 -4.84 3.34 -1.32
N GLY A 340 -3.53 3.04 -1.33
CA GLY A 340 -2.66 3.28 -2.48
C GLY A 340 -3.04 2.51 -3.75
N SER A 341 -2.40 2.84 -4.86
CA SER A 341 -2.70 2.27 -6.17
C SER A 341 -1.60 1.34 -6.65
N TRP A 342 -1.95 0.24 -7.30
CA TRP A 342 -0.99 -0.72 -7.84
C TRP A 342 -1.27 -1.07 -9.29
N ALA A 343 -0.34 -0.74 -10.19
CA ALA A 343 -0.46 -1.03 -11.61
C ALA A 343 0.18 -2.37 -11.99
N LEU A 344 -0.60 -3.22 -12.67
CA LEU A 344 -0.19 -4.55 -13.15
C LEU A 344 -0.15 -4.50 -14.68
N LEU A 345 0.95 -4.01 -15.24
CA LEU A 345 0.97 -3.52 -16.62
C LEU A 345 1.46 -4.53 -17.66
N ASN A 346 1.93 -5.70 -17.21
CA ASN A 346 2.43 -6.75 -18.10
C ASN A 346 1.33 -7.78 -18.44
N THR A 347 1.60 -8.64 -19.42
CA THR A 347 0.84 -9.86 -19.67
C THR A 347 1.20 -10.90 -18.61
N ASN A 348 0.33 -11.08 -17.61
CA ASN A 348 0.59 -11.97 -16.49
C ASN A 348 0.13 -13.39 -16.78
N THR A 349 0.86 -14.39 -16.26
CA THR A 349 0.57 -15.82 -16.44
C THR A 349 -0.03 -16.47 -15.19
N PHE A 350 -0.15 -15.71 -14.09
CA PHE A 350 -0.80 -16.15 -12.87
C PHE A 350 -2.25 -16.58 -13.15
N ALA A 351 -2.63 -17.78 -12.71
CA ALA A 351 -3.98 -18.33 -12.93
C ALA A 351 -4.83 -18.39 -11.66
N GLY A 352 -4.30 -17.94 -10.52
CA GLY A 352 -5.01 -17.90 -9.24
C GLY A 352 -5.93 -16.67 -9.12
N ASN A 353 -6.58 -16.52 -7.97
CA ASN A 353 -7.56 -15.45 -7.75
C ASN A 353 -6.87 -14.09 -7.53
N VAL A 354 -7.55 -13.00 -7.88
CA VAL A 354 -7.10 -11.65 -7.54
C VAL A 354 -8.13 -10.98 -6.65
N THR A 355 -7.68 -10.35 -5.58
CA THR A 355 -8.54 -9.57 -4.68
C THR A 355 -8.03 -8.15 -4.56
N CYS A 356 -8.88 -7.17 -4.80
CA CYS A 356 -8.67 -5.78 -4.41
C CYS A 356 -9.58 -5.46 -3.23
N ALA A 357 -9.06 -5.48 -2.01
CA ALA A 357 -9.89 -5.26 -0.82
C ALA A 357 -10.11 -3.78 -0.51
N ASN A 358 -9.11 -2.94 -0.78
CA ASN A 358 -9.17 -1.48 -0.68
C ASN A 358 -8.17 -0.85 -1.67
N GLY A 359 -8.28 0.46 -1.90
CA GLY A 359 -7.45 1.17 -2.88
C GLY A 359 -7.74 0.72 -4.31
N SER A 360 -6.72 0.79 -5.18
CA SER A 360 -6.88 0.52 -6.61
C SER A 360 -5.88 -0.50 -7.15
N VAL A 361 -6.36 -1.37 -8.05
CA VAL A 361 -5.54 -2.17 -8.97
C VAL A 361 -5.76 -1.60 -10.38
N ILE A 362 -4.68 -1.22 -11.05
CA ILE A 362 -4.71 -0.61 -12.39
C ILE A 362 -4.31 -1.65 -13.44
N VAL A 363 -5.10 -1.73 -14.52
CA VAL A 363 -4.94 -2.69 -15.61
C VAL A 363 -4.93 -1.99 -16.96
N ASN A 364 -4.16 -2.53 -17.91
CA ASN A 364 -3.99 -1.97 -19.25
C ASN A 364 -4.09 -3.02 -20.37
N ASN A 365 -4.32 -4.30 -20.03
CA ASN A 365 -4.50 -5.37 -21.00
C ASN A 365 -5.32 -6.51 -20.40
N ASP A 366 -5.86 -7.37 -21.26
CA ASP A 366 -6.73 -8.51 -20.90
C ASP A 366 -6.11 -9.50 -19.91
N LYS A 367 -4.77 -9.53 -19.83
CA LYS A 367 -4.01 -10.42 -18.96
C LYS A 367 -3.30 -9.68 -17.83
N SER A 368 -3.62 -8.42 -17.57
CA SER A 368 -3.10 -7.69 -16.40
C SER A 368 -3.44 -8.40 -15.08
N LEU A 369 -4.61 -9.06 -14.98
CA LEU A 369 -4.99 -9.84 -13.80
C LEU A 369 -4.55 -11.32 -13.86
N GLY A 370 -3.84 -11.72 -14.91
CA GLY A 370 -3.41 -13.10 -15.14
C GLY A 370 -4.07 -13.80 -16.33
N ALA A 371 -3.78 -15.08 -16.47
CA ALA A 371 -4.19 -15.92 -17.59
C ALA A 371 -4.95 -17.17 -17.11
N ARG A 372 -6.15 -16.98 -16.55
CA ARG A 372 -6.97 -18.09 -16.06
C ARG A 372 -7.60 -18.89 -17.21
N THR A 373 -7.54 -20.21 -17.12
CA THR A 373 -8.10 -21.14 -18.13
C THR A 373 -9.42 -21.77 -17.72
N THR A 374 -9.76 -21.76 -16.42
CA THR A 374 -10.99 -22.33 -15.85
C THR A 374 -11.80 -21.26 -15.12
N PHE A 375 -13.12 -21.42 -15.10
CA PHE A 375 -13.99 -20.47 -14.39
C PHE A 375 -13.76 -20.52 -12.88
N ALA A 376 -13.66 -19.36 -12.26
CA ALA A 376 -13.68 -19.18 -10.82
C ALA A 376 -14.70 -18.11 -10.43
N ALA A 377 -15.67 -18.45 -9.57
CA ALA A 377 -16.72 -17.51 -9.14
C ALA A 377 -16.18 -16.27 -8.42
N ALA A 378 -15.06 -16.42 -7.71
CA ALA A 378 -14.31 -15.35 -7.06
C ALA A 378 -12.94 -15.13 -7.72
N GLY A 379 -12.89 -15.27 -9.05
CA GLY A 379 -11.68 -15.07 -9.84
C GLY A 379 -11.13 -13.64 -9.73
N LEU A 380 -12.03 -12.66 -9.60
CA LEU A 380 -11.76 -11.32 -9.12
C LEU A 380 -12.67 -11.03 -7.92
N THR A 381 -12.12 -10.47 -6.85
CA THR A 381 -12.89 -9.96 -5.72
C THR A 381 -12.63 -8.48 -5.54
N LEU A 382 -13.69 -7.67 -5.40
CA LEU A 382 -13.61 -6.23 -5.15
C LEU A 382 -14.26 -5.88 -3.80
N GLY A 383 -13.51 -5.14 -2.99
CA GLY A 383 -13.92 -4.69 -1.66
C GLY A 383 -13.55 -5.64 -0.51
N GLY A 384 -13.59 -5.10 0.69
CA GLY A 384 -13.60 -5.81 1.96
C GLY A 384 -14.97 -5.68 2.63
N SER A 385 -15.08 -6.05 3.91
CA SER A 385 -16.37 -5.97 4.62
C SER A 385 -16.92 -4.54 4.71
N ALA A 386 -16.03 -3.55 4.84
CA ALA A 386 -16.37 -2.12 4.95
C ALA A 386 -15.49 -1.23 4.05
N THR A 387 -14.63 -1.84 3.24
CA THR A 387 -13.68 -1.14 2.35
C THR A 387 -14.04 -1.40 0.91
N ARG A 388 -13.69 -0.47 0.03
CA ARG A 388 -14.04 -0.52 -1.38
C ARG A 388 -12.78 -0.65 -2.22
N GLY A 389 -12.67 -1.78 -2.92
CA GLY A 389 -11.61 -1.99 -3.89
C GLY A 389 -12.01 -1.47 -5.26
N THR A 390 -11.04 -0.94 -5.99
CA THR A 390 -11.23 -0.38 -7.32
C THR A 390 -10.40 -1.17 -8.34
N LEU A 391 -11.03 -1.62 -9.42
CA LEU A 391 -10.33 -2.00 -10.64
C LEU A 391 -10.38 -0.80 -11.60
N ARG A 392 -9.21 -0.21 -11.89
CA ARG A 392 -9.09 0.90 -12.82
C ARG A 392 -8.54 0.43 -14.17
N ALA A 393 -9.25 0.68 -15.26
CA ALA A 393 -8.80 0.38 -16.62
C ALA A 393 -8.28 1.66 -17.29
N ILE A 394 -7.02 1.63 -17.72
CA ILE A 394 -6.34 2.74 -18.41
C ILE A 394 -6.13 2.46 -19.92
N ALA A 395 -6.75 1.39 -20.41
CA ALA A 395 -6.76 0.96 -21.80
C ALA A 395 -8.04 0.15 -22.04
N ASP A 396 -8.31 -0.19 -23.29
CA ASP A 396 -9.33 -1.19 -23.61
C ASP A 396 -8.93 -2.54 -23.02
N VAL A 397 -9.80 -3.10 -22.18
CA VAL A 397 -9.57 -4.36 -21.48
C VAL A 397 -10.82 -5.22 -21.53
N THR A 398 -10.64 -6.48 -21.89
CA THR A 398 -11.66 -7.52 -21.84
C THR A 398 -11.29 -8.56 -20.80
N LEU A 399 -11.98 -8.54 -19.66
CA LEU A 399 -11.89 -9.62 -18.69
C LEU A 399 -12.62 -10.84 -19.25
N SER A 400 -11.89 -11.97 -19.33
CA SER A 400 -12.44 -13.25 -19.77
C SER A 400 -13.63 -13.69 -18.91
N ASP A 401 -14.52 -14.48 -19.51
CA ASP A 401 -15.63 -15.18 -18.83
C ASP A 401 -15.17 -16.07 -17.67
N LYS A 402 -13.88 -16.43 -17.63
CA LYS A 402 -13.26 -17.19 -16.53
C LYS A 402 -13.07 -16.40 -15.24
N TYR A 403 -13.21 -15.07 -15.28
CA TYR A 403 -13.17 -14.21 -14.10
C TYR A 403 -14.58 -13.92 -13.59
N GLY A 404 -15.14 -14.81 -12.78
CA GLY A 404 -16.27 -14.43 -11.93
C GLY A 404 -15.85 -13.30 -10.99
N VAL A 405 -16.69 -12.28 -10.86
CA VAL A 405 -16.43 -11.10 -10.03
C VAL A 405 -17.31 -11.14 -8.79
N THR A 406 -16.69 -11.12 -7.62
CA THR A 406 -17.40 -11.05 -6.34
C THR A 406 -17.27 -9.66 -5.72
N LEU A 407 -18.40 -9.04 -5.38
CA LEU A 407 -18.49 -7.78 -4.64
C LEU A 407 -18.67 -8.07 -3.14
N HIS A 408 -17.76 -7.58 -2.31
CA HIS A 408 -17.86 -7.65 -0.86
C HIS A 408 -18.71 -6.51 -0.27
N GLY A 409 -18.94 -6.53 1.05
CA GLY A 409 -19.86 -5.62 1.74
C GLY A 409 -19.60 -4.12 1.57
N GLY A 410 -18.33 -3.70 1.45
CA GLY A 410 -17.99 -2.30 1.14
C GLY A 410 -18.23 -1.88 -0.32
N GLY A 411 -18.64 -2.82 -1.18
CA GLY A 411 -18.82 -2.64 -2.61
C GLY A 411 -17.54 -2.79 -3.42
N GLY A 412 -17.71 -2.87 -4.74
CA GLY A 412 -16.62 -2.90 -5.71
C GLY A 412 -16.78 -1.78 -6.71
N ARG A 413 -15.67 -1.16 -7.10
CA ARG A 413 -15.65 -0.07 -8.08
C ARG A 413 -14.93 -0.49 -9.35
N PHE A 414 -15.54 -0.18 -10.47
CA PHE A 414 -14.88 -0.13 -11.77
C PHE A 414 -14.68 1.33 -12.14
N ASP A 415 -13.43 1.69 -12.41
CA ASP A 415 -13.03 3.02 -12.83
C ASP A 415 -12.46 2.92 -14.23
N VAL A 416 -13.03 3.62 -15.21
CA VAL A 416 -12.64 3.48 -16.61
C VAL A 416 -12.26 4.84 -17.15
N ASP A 417 -11.00 4.96 -17.57
CA ASP A 417 -10.46 6.22 -18.09
C ASP A 417 -11.17 6.65 -19.38
N GLU A 418 -11.07 7.94 -19.70
CA GLU A 418 -11.70 8.56 -20.86
C GLU A 418 -11.35 7.84 -22.16
N GLY A 419 -12.37 7.61 -23.00
CA GLY A 419 -12.22 6.94 -24.30
C GLY A 419 -11.91 5.44 -24.23
N MET A 420 -11.78 4.86 -23.03
CA MET A 420 -11.49 3.45 -22.84
C MET A 420 -12.77 2.64 -22.55
N ALA A 421 -12.70 1.34 -22.85
CA ALA A 421 -13.74 0.38 -22.50
C ALA A 421 -13.19 -0.77 -21.65
N LEU A 422 -13.87 -1.06 -20.53
CA LEU A 422 -13.67 -2.27 -19.74
C LEU A 422 -14.85 -3.22 -19.97
N THR A 423 -14.62 -4.35 -20.62
CA THR A 423 -15.63 -5.40 -20.81
C THR A 423 -15.46 -6.50 -19.77
N VAL A 424 -16.52 -6.80 -19.02
CA VAL A 424 -16.55 -7.87 -18.02
C VAL A 424 -17.43 -9.00 -18.52
N ASN A 425 -16.80 -10.05 -19.07
CA ASN A 425 -17.52 -11.23 -19.58
C ASN A 425 -17.89 -12.24 -18.49
N GLY A 426 -17.26 -12.17 -17.31
CA GLY A 426 -17.60 -13.04 -16.19
C GLY A 426 -18.78 -12.52 -15.37
N VAL A 427 -19.50 -13.44 -14.73
CA VAL A 427 -20.66 -13.11 -13.89
C VAL A 427 -20.22 -12.29 -12.67
N ILE A 428 -20.91 -11.17 -12.43
CA ILE A 428 -20.78 -10.34 -11.22
C ILE A 428 -21.83 -10.78 -10.19
N VAL A 429 -21.37 -11.08 -8.98
CA VAL A 429 -22.21 -11.53 -7.85
C VAL A 429 -21.85 -10.74 -6.59
N ASN A 430 -22.79 -10.63 -5.65
CA ASN A 430 -22.45 -10.28 -4.28
C ASN A 430 -21.93 -11.50 -3.53
N ARG A 431 -21.01 -11.28 -2.59
CA ARG A 431 -20.65 -12.31 -1.62
C ARG A 431 -21.89 -12.73 -0.83
N ALA A 432 -22.05 -14.02 -0.58
CA ALA A 432 -23.21 -14.58 0.12
C ALA A 432 -23.38 -14.06 1.57
N ALA A 433 -22.33 -13.54 2.19
CA ALA A 433 -22.38 -12.98 3.54
C ALA A 433 -22.78 -11.49 3.51
N ASN A 434 -23.79 -11.14 4.30
CA ASN A 434 -24.29 -9.77 4.52
C ASN A 434 -23.19 -8.89 5.17
N PRO A 435 -22.97 -7.63 4.73
CA PRO A 435 -23.73 -6.85 3.74
C PRO A 435 -23.42 -7.13 2.28
N GLN A 436 -24.44 -6.92 1.43
CA GLN A 436 -24.31 -6.96 -0.02
C GLN A 436 -23.68 -5.65 -0.53
N GLY A 437 -22.60 -5.74 -1.28
CA GLY A 437 -21.90 -4.59 -1.83
C GLY A 437 -22.58 -3.92 -3.02
N THR A 438 -22.50 -2.60 -3.09
CA THR A 438 -22.83 -1.82 -4.29
C THR A 438 -21.78 -2.05 -5.40
N LEU A 439 -22.23 -2.10 -6.64
CA LEU A 439 -21.39 -2.02 -7.83
C LEU A 439 -21.27 -0.55 -8.25
N TYR A 440 -20.07 0.04 -8.12
CA TYR A 440 -19.83 1.42 -8.51
C TYR A 440 -19.16 1.48 -9.89
N LYS A 441 -19.60 2.42 -10.72
CA LYS A 441 -18.91 2.86 -11.94
C LYS A 441 -18.48 4.32 -11.79
N THR A 442 -17.21 4.59 -12.02
CA THR A 442 -16.60 5.94 -12.10
C THR A 442 -15.74 6.08 -13.36
N GLY A 443 -15.26 7.30 -13.62
CA GLY A 443 -14.46 7.64 -14.79
C GLY A 443 -15.33 7.75 -16.04
N SER A 444 -14.96 8.62 -16.97
CA SER A 444 -15.78 8.97 -18.14
C SER A 444 -15.85 7.86 -19.21
N GLY A 445 -15.05 6.80 -19.10
CA GLY A 445 -15.07 5.66 -20.02
C GLY A 445 -16.28 4.73 -19.87
N THR A 446 -16.27 3.63 -20.62
CA THR A 446 -17.38 2.66 -20.68
C THR A 446 -17.08 1.36 -19.93
N LEU A 447 -17.96 0.95 -19.02
CA LEU A 447 -17.99 -0.40 -18.46
C LEU A 447 -19.05 -1.23 -19.20
N VAL A 448 -18.66 -2.34 -19.83
CA VAL A 448 -19.58 -3.26 -20.50
C VAL A 448 -19.85 -4.47 -19.60
N LEU A 449 -21.12 -4.69 -19.27
CA LEU A 449 -21.58 -5.87 -18.53
C LEU A 449 -22.06 -6.93 -19.54
N ALA A 450 -21.27 -8.00 -19.71
CA ALA A 450 -21.54 -9.00 -20.76
C ALA A 450 -22.29 -10.25 -20.26
N ALA A 451 -22.04 -10.66 -19.02
CA ALA A 451 -22.69 -11.82 -18.42
C ALA A 451 -24.09 -11.51 -17.87
N ALA A 452 -24.90 -12.55 -17.65
CA ALA A 452 -26.11 -12.45 -16.85
C ALA A 452 -25.74 -12.33 -15.36
N ASN A 453 -25.81 -11.12 -14.80
CA ASN A 453 -25.31 -10.83 -13.46
C ASN A 453 -26.36 -11.07 -12.38
N THR A 454 -25.90 -11.40 -11.16
CA THR A 454 -26.78 -11.72 -10.03
C THR A 454 -26.43 -10.99 -8.74
N PHE A 455 -25.59 -9.94 -8.80
CA PHE A 455 -25.52 -8.99 -7.70
C PHE A 455 -26.92 -8.41 -7.43
N SER A 456 -27.21 -8.14 -6.16
CA SER A 456 -28.55 -7.89 -5.64
C SER A 456 -28.63 -6.61 -4.80
N ASN A 457 -27.58 -5.80 -4.84
CA ASN A 457 -27.57 -4.44 -4.32
C ASN A 457 -27.33 -3.44 -5.45
N LEU A 458 -27.32 -2.15 -5.14
CA LEU A 458 -27.28 -1.07 -6.11
C LEU A 458 -26.18 -1.20 -7.19
N LEU A 459 -26.53 -0.91 -8.45
CA LEU A 459 -25.61 -0.39 -9.46
C LEU A 459 -25.60 1.15 -9.37
N ASP A 460 -24.46 1.74 -9.04
CA ASP A 460 -24.28 3.19 -8.94
C ASP A 460 -23.37 3.69 -10.07
N VAL A 461 -23.97 4.36 -11.04
CA VAL A 461 -23.28 5.00 -12.17
C VAL A 461 -23.03 6.44 -11.80
N ALA A 462 -21.84 6.71 -11.25
CA ALA A 462 -21.46 8.05 -10.81
C ALA A 462 -20.96 8.92 -11.96
N GLU A 463 -20.36 8.32 -12.99
CA GLU A 463 -19.86 9.00 -14.19
C GLU A 463 -19.65 7.99 -15.33
N GLY A 464 -19.73 8.46 -16.57
CA GLY A 464 -19.46 7.70 -17.78
C GLY A 464 -20.54 6.66 -18.04
N THR A 465 -20.22 5.65 -18.85
CA THR A 465 -21.24 4.72 -19.34
C THR A 465 -21.13 3.35 -18.69
N VAL A 466 -22.27 2.80 -18.25
CA VAL A 466 -22.44 1.35 -18.09
C VAL A 466 -23.29 0.85 -19.27
N ARG A 467 -22.72 -0.04 -20.08
CA ARG A 467 -23.41 -0.63 -21.23
C ARG A 467 -23.75 -2.09 -20.97
N LEU A 468 -25.01 -2.46 -21.20
CA LEU A 468 -25.49 -3.83 -21.13
C LEU A 468 -25.26 -4.53 -22.47
N ALA A 469 -24.61 -5.70 -22.47
CA ALA A 469 -24.50 -6.49 -23.69
C ALA A 469 -25.78 -7.29 -24.01
N ASN A 470 -26.67 -7.44 -23.03
CA ASN A 470 -27.96 -8.11 -23.14
C ASN A 470 -28.88 -7.72 -21.96
N GLY A 471 -30.19 -7.94 -22.09
CA GLY A 471 -31.18 -7.60 -21.05
C GLY A 471 -31.04 -8.37 -19.73
N ALA A 472 -30.28 -9.47 -19.69
CA ALA A 472 -29.99 -10.20 -18.46
C ALA A 472 -28.76 -9.67 -17.71
N ALA A 473 -28.01 -8.72 -18.30
CA ALA A 473 -26.81 -8.16 -17.68
C ALA A 473 -27.09 -7.30 -16.45
N LEU A 474 -28.32 -6.80 -16.31
CA LEU A 474 -28.81 -6.16 -15.10
C LEU A 474 -30.18 -6.73 -14.75
N LYS A 475 -30.32 -7.29 -13.56
CA LYS A 475 -31.58 -7.86 -13.07
C LYS A 475 -32.23 -6.91 -12.07
N GLY A 476 -33.55 -6.76 -12.14
CA GLY A 476 -34.35 -6.12 -11.10
C GLY A 476 -34.22 -6.78 -9.72
N PHE A 477 -34.20 -5.97 -8.67
CA PHE A 477 -34.21 -6.43 -7.27
C PHE A 477 -35.65 -6.61 -6.74
N ASP A 478 -35.81 -6.76 -5.42
CA ASP A 478 -37.12 -6.95 -4.75
C ASP A 478 -38.00 -5.68 -4.71
N GLY A 479 -37.54 -4.57 -5.28
CA GLY A 479 -38.24 -3.28 -5.30
C GLY A 479 -38.14 -2.48 -4.01
N SER A 480 -37.52 -3.02 -2.95
CA SER A 480 -37.33 -2.28 -1.68
C SER A 480 -36.27 -1.18 -1.76
N LYS A 481 -35.45 -1.20 -2.82
CA LYS A 481 -34.34 -0.27 -3.07
C LYS A 481 -34.10 -0.10 -4.57
N PRO A 482 -33.45 1.01 -5.00
CA PRO A 482 -33.08 1.20 -6.39
C PRO A 482 -32.23 0.06 -6.94
N THR A 483 -32.56 -0.38 -8.15
CA THR A 483 -31.73 -1.34 -8.89
C THR A 483 -30.51 -0.64 -9.50
N ALA A 484 -30.76 0.52 -10.11
CA ALA A 484 -29.73 1.41 -10.61
C ALA A 484 -29.93 2.82 -10.05
N ARG A 485 -28.81 3.50 -9.81
CA ARG A 485 -28.71 4.95 -9.65
C ARG A 485 -27.83 5.49 -10.75
N VAL A 486 -28.33 6.46 -11.51
CA VAL A 486 -27.56 7.11 -12.58
C VAL A 486 -27.46 8.59 -12.25
N ASN A 487 -26.27 9.03 -11.87
CA ASN A 487 -26.06 10.41 -11.46
C ASN A 487 -25.66 11.28 -12.67
N VAL A 488 -25.41 12.56 -12.42
CA VAL A 488 -24.91 13.51 -13.42
C VAL A 488 -23.72 12.92 -14.19
N ASP A 489 -23.73 13.09 -15.52
CA ASP A 489 -22.73 12.55 -16.46
C ASP A 489 -22.66 11.01 -16.52
N GLY A 490 -23.55 10.32 -15.81
CA GLY A 490 -23.74 8.88 -15.89
C GLY A 490 -24.71 8.48 -17.00
N VAL A 491 -24.40 7.39 -17.69
CA VAL A 491 -25.27 6.80 -18.71
C VAL A 491 -25.43 5.30 -18.45
N LEU A 492 -26.68 4.83 -18.38
CA LEU A 492 -27.02 3.41 -18.49
C LEU A 492 -27.46 3.12 -19.94
N ASP A 493 -26.53 2.60 -20.74
CA ASP A 493 -26.77 2.18 -22.11
C ASP A 493 -27.32 0.74 -22.13
N LEU A 494 -28.55 0.56 -22.61
CA LEU A 494 -29.23 -0.74 -22.65
C LEU A 494 -28.74 -1.66 -23.80
N GLY A 495 -27.87 -1.17 -24.68
CA GLY A 495 -27.25 -1.96 -25.75
C GLY A 495 -28.25 -2.53 -26.78
N GLY A 496 -29.37 -1.85 -26.98
CA GLY A 496 -30.50 -2.28 -27.81
C GLY A 496 -31.44 -3.28 -27.12
N SER A 497 -31.21 -3.61 -25.84
CA SER A 497 -32.02 -4.57 -25.09
C SER A 497 -33.27 -3.93 -24.50
N ALA A 498 -34.27 -4.78 -24.22
CA ALA A 498 -35.35 -4.43 -23.30
C ALA A 498 -34.93 -4.70 -21.86
N LEU A 499 -35.17 -3.75 -20.96
CA LEU A 499 -34.86 -3.89 -19.53
C LEU A 499 -36.08 -3.53 -18.69
N THR A 500 -36.36 -4.36 -17.69
CA THR A 500 -37.38 -4.08 -16.67
C THR A 500 -36.72 -3.89 -15.31
N LEU A 501 -36.93 -2.73 -14.69
CA LEU A 501 -36.42 -2.39 -13.37
C LEU A 501 -37.58 -2.14 -12.39
N PRO A 502 -37.51 -2.64 -11.15
CA PRO A 502 -38.46 -2.25 -10.12
C PRO A 502 -38.33 -0.76 -9.78
N VAL A 503 -37.12 -0.33 -9.43
CA VAL A 503 -36.84 1.03 -8.99
C VAL A 503 -35.59 1.56 -9.70
N LEU A 504 -35.71 2.76 -10.26
CA LEU A 504 -34.61 3.55 -10.84
C LEU A 504 -34.47 4.84 -10.03
N SER A 505 -33.24 5.30 -9.79
CA SER A 505 -32.98 6.57 -9.11
C SER A 505 -31.87 7.38 -9.78
N GLY A 506 -31.71 8.63 -9.35
CA GLY A 506 -30.61 9.51 -9.74
C GLY A 506 -31.11 10.84 -10.31
N ALA A 507 -30.18 11.78 -10.50
CA ALA A 507 -30.47 13.11 -11.00
C ALA A 507 -29.41 13.50 -12.05
N GLY A 508 -29.83 14.12 -13.16
CA GLY A 508 -28.92 14.59 -14.22
C GLY A 508 -28.30 13.50 -15.11
N GLY A 509 -28.66 12.24 -14.91
CA GLY A 509 -28.16 11.09 -15.67
C GLY A 509 -29.04 10.73 -16.87
N ALA A 510 -28.64 9.69 -17.60
CA ALA A 510 -29.41 9.17 -18.73
C ALA A 510 -29.52 7.64 -18.76
N VAL A 511 -30.65 7.13 -19.24
CA VAL A 511 -30.78 5.77 -19.78
C VAL A 511 -30.94 5.90 -21.30
N SER A 512 -30.29 5.04 -22.07
CA SER A 512 -30.28 5.17 -23.54
C SER A 512 -30.27 3.84 -24.27
N ASN A 513 -30.52 3.90 -25.58
CA ASN A 513 -30.27 2.82 -26.54
C ASN A 513 -30.95 1.49 -26.16
N GLY A 514 -32.27 1.49 -26.07
CA GLY A 514 -33.10 0.31 -25.78
C GLY A 514 -34.49 0.73 -25.29
N THR A 515 -35.25 -0.22 -24.76
CA THR A 515 -36.58 0.05 -24.18
C THR A 515 -36.56 -0.22 -22.68
N LEU A 516 -37.08 0.72 -21.88
CA LEU A 516 -37.14 0.61 -20.43
C LEU A 516 -38.60 0.40 -19.95
N ALA A 517 -38.78 -0.44 -18.94
CA ALA A 517 -40.00 -0.49 -18.15
C ALA A 517 -39.65 -0.36 -16.66
N VAL A 518 -40.29 0.57 -15.95
CA VAL A 518 -40.10 0.76 -14.51
C VAL A 518 -41.40 0.42 -13.77
N LEU A 519 -41.33 -0.51 -12.81
CA LEU A 519 -42.53 -1.13 -12.22
C LEU A 519 -42.98 -0.54 -10.89
N THR A 520 -42.08 0.08 -10.13
CA THR A 520 -42.35 0.50 -8.74
C THR A 520 -42.06 1.96 -8.50
N ALA A 521 -40.89 2.47 -8.89
CA ALA A 521 -40.60 3.88 -8.69
C ALA A 521 -39.49 4.43 -9.58
N ILE A 522 -39.65 5.70 -9.97
CA ILE A 522 -38.56 6.55 -10.47
C ILE A 522 -38.32 7.62 -9.40
N GLN A 523 -37.14 7.58 -8.78
CA GLN A 523 -36.76 8.43 -7.66
C GLN A 523 -35.69 9.43 -8.11
N LEU A 524 -36.13 10.58 -8.64
CA LEU A 524 -35.22 11.65 -9.04
C LEU A 524 -34.92 12.61 -7.88
N GLY A 525 -35.89 12.83 -7.00
CA GLY A 525 -35.76 13.74 -5.85
C GLY A 525 -35.17 13.12 -4.57
N GLY A 526 -34.89 14.00 -3.60
CA GLY A 526 -34.33 13.69 -2.29
C GLY A 526 -32.82 13.94 -2.16
N ASP A 527 -32.16 14.42 -3.23
CA ASP A 527 -30.72 14.75 -3.23
C ASP A 527 -30.44 16.27 -3.22
N GLY A 528 -31.49 17.08 -3.41
CA GLY A 528 -31.45 18.54 -3.38
C GLY A 528 -30.92 19.18 -4.65
N ARG A 529 -30.65 18.41 -5.71
CA ARG A 529 -30.31 18.88 -7.05
C ARG A 529 -31.58 18.91 -7.90
N THR A 530 -31.55 19.67 -8.99
CA THR A 530 -32.65 19.69 -9.97
C THR A 530 -32.06 19.69 -11.36
N GLU A 531 -31.86 18.49 -11.90
CA GLU A 531 -31.22 18.28 -13.20
C GLU A 531 -32.08 17.34 -14.05
N PRO A 532 -32.24 17.60 -15.37
CA PRO A 532 -33.03 16.73 -16.22
C PRO A 532 -32.46 15.30 -16.27
N PHE A 533 -33.33 14.31 -16.14
CA PHE A 533 -32.99 12.90 -16.24
C PHE A 533 -33.54 12.31 -17.53
N ALA A 534 -32.66 11.85 -18.42
CA ALA A 534 -33.07 11.38 -19.74
C ALA A 534 -33.43 9.88 -19.75
N LEU A 535 -34.52 9.52 -20.40
CA LEU A 535 -34.98 8.15 -20.62
C LEU A 535 -35.27 7.89 -22.10
N PRO A 536 -35.12 6.64 -22.58
CA PRO A 536 -35.70 6.26 -23.86
C PRO A 536 -37.23 6.12 -23.71
N ALA A 537 -37.92 5.82 -24.81
CA ALA A 537 -39.33 5.43 -24.76
C ALA A 537 -39.56 4.37 -23.68
N THR A 538 -40.51 4.63 -22.79
CA THR A 538 -40.63 3.91 -21.52
C THR A 538 -42.08 3.77 -21.07
N ALA A 539 -42.38 2.65 -20.43
CA ALA A 539 -43.61 2.46 -19.67
C ALA A 539 -43.29 2.55 -18.17
N PHE A 540 -44.16 3.21 -17.40
CA PHE A 540 -43.90 3.47 -15.98
C PHE A 540 -45.15 3.27 -15.12
N SER A 541 -44.95 2.57 -14.00
CA SER A 541 -45.93 2.36 -12.93
C SER A 541 -45.33 2.64 -11.56
N GLY A 542 -46.20 2.95 -10.59
CA GLY A 542 -45.81 3.11 -9.19
C GLY A 542 -45.62 4.58 -8.79
N ALA A 543 -44.45 5.01 -8.34
CA ALA A 543 -44.26 6.35 -7.76
C ALA A 543 -43.15 7.18 -8.43
N LEU A 544 -43.44 8.41 -8.82
CA LEU A 544 -42.47 9.41 -9.25
C LEU A 544 -42.17 10.37 -8.11
N THR A 545 -40.91 10.50 -7.74
CA THR A 545 -40.45 11.49 -6.76
C THR A 545 -39.50 12.48 -7.41
N VAL A 546 -39.73 13.78 -7.20
CA VAL A 546 -38.90 14.89 -7.74
C VAL A 546 -38.59 15.94 -6.69
N ASP A 547 -37.42 16.57 -6.77
CA ASP A 547 -37.07 17.80 -6.08
C ASP A 547 -37.51 19.03 -6.90
N VAL A 548 -37.83 20.11 -6.20
CA VAL A 548 -38.16 21.42 -6.77
C VAL A 548 -37.32 22.51 -6.10
N THR A 549 -37.19 23.67 -6.74
CA THR A 549 -36.46 24.83 -6.19
C THR A 549 -37.35 26.08 -6.13
N GLU A 550 -36.93 27.08 -5.34
CA GLU A 550 -37.65 28.36 -5.28
C GLU A 550 -37.58 29.15 -6.60
N THR A 551 -36.65 28.82 -7.50
CA THR A 551 -36.47 29.49 -8.79
C THR A 551 -37.44 29.01 -9.86
N GLY A 552 -38.10 27.86 -9.64
CA GLY A 552 -38.97 27.20 -10.61
C GLY A 552 -38.34 26.00 -11.32
N ALA A 553 -37.10 25.62 -10.98
CA ALA A 553 -36.50 24.38 -11.48
C ALA A 553 -36.98 23.17 -10.69
N CYS A 554 -37.00 22.00 -11.33
CA CYS A 554 -37.28 20.71 -10.71
C CYS A 554 -36.56 19.60 -11.46
N ASP A 555 -36.44 18.43 -10.83
CA ASP A 555 -36.05 17.23 -11.57
C ASP A 555 -37.06 16.98 -12.68
N THR A 556 -36.58 17.07 -13.91
CA THR A 556 -37.41 16.88 -15.10
C THR A 556 -37.12 15.51 -15.67
N LEU A 557 -38.15 14.69 -15.85
CA LEU A 557 -38.04 13.45 -16.60
C LEU A 557 -38.14 13.74 -18.10
N GLU A 558 -37.01 13.70 -18.80
CA GLU A 558 -36.90 13.92 -20.24
C GLU A 558 -37.01 12.57 -20.96
N VAL A 559 -38.09 12.33 -21.69
CA VAL A 559 -38.32 11.07 -22.39
C VAL A 559 -38.15 11.26 -23.89
N ALA A 560 -37.30 10.46 -24.52
CA ALA A 560 -37.17 10.41 -25.97
C ALA A 560 -38.20 9.40 -26.54
N GLY A 561 -39.27 9.92 -27.14
CA GLY A 561 -40.40 9.14 -27.65
C GLY A 561 -41.61 9.15 -26.70
N ASP A 562 -42.41 8.08 -26.75
CA ASP A 562 -43.64 7.99 -25.97
C ASP A 562 -43.37 7.56 -24.52
N LEU A 563 -44.13 8.17 -23.60
CA LEU A 563 -44.24 7.77 -22.20
C LEU A 563 -45.66 7.31 -21.92
N VAL A 564 -45.80 6.11 -21.34
CA VAL A 564 -47.11 5.64 -20.85
C VAL A 564 -47.09 5.50 -19.33
N LEU A 565 -47.91 6.32 -18.66
CA LEU A 565 -48.15 6.27 -17.23
C LEU A 565 -49.29 5.29 -16.91
N HIS A 566 -49.04 4.31 -16.05
CA HIS A 566 -50.03 3.36 -15.55
C HIS A 566 -50.00 3.32 -14.02
N ASP A 567 -51.05 3.81 -13.37
CA ASP A 567 -51.17 3.84 -11.90
C ASP A 567 -49.95 4.48 -11.23
N VAL A 568 -49.65 5.72 -11.63
CA VAL A 568 -48.48 6.47 -11.14
C VAL A 568 -48.91 7.49 -10.10
N SER A 569 -48.29 7.44 -8.91
CA SER A 569 -48.38 8.50 -7.90
C SER A 569 -47.24 9.51 -8.04
N LEU A 570 -47.50 10.77 -7.70
CA LEU A 570 -46.52 11.85 -7.70
C LEU A 570 -46.22 12.31 -6.27
N THR A 571 -44.94 12.44 -5.94
CA THR A 571 -44.46 13.01 -4.68
C THR A 571 -43.43 14.12 -4.94
N ILE A 572 -43.64 15.28 -4.32
CA ILE A 572 -42.64 16.35 -4.27
C ILE A 572 -41.80 16.15 -3.00
N ALA A 573 -40.50 15.93 -3.15
CA ALA A 573 -39.62 15.60 -2.01
C ALA A 573 -39.43 16.79 -1.05
N ASN A 574 -39.44 18.02 -1.56
CA ASN A 574 -39.22 19.25 -0.81
C ASN A 574 -40.31 20.32 -1.06
N PRO A 575 -41.57 20.06 -0.68
CA PRO A 575 -42.72 20.89 -1.06
C PRO A 575 -42.65 22.34 -0.56
N ALA A 576 -41.85 22.63 0.48
CA ALA A 576 -41.64 23.99 0.99
C ALA A 576 -40.93 24.92 -0.01
N ALA A 577 -40.24 24.37 -1.02
CA ALA A 577 -39.58 25.15 -2.07
C ALA A 577 -40.53 25.60 -3.18
N LEU A 578 -41.78 25.13 -3.18
CA LEU A 578 -42.79 25.53 -4.17
C LEU A 578 -43.12 27.03 -4.05
N ARG A 579 -43.28 27.69 -5.20
CA ARG A 579 -43.67 29.11 -5.29
C ARG A 579 -44.82 29.28 -6.26
N ALA A 580 -45.94 29.85 -5.79
CA ALA A 580 -47.16 30.03 -6.58
C ALA A 580 -46.98 30.82 -7.90
N SER A 581 -45.89 31.60 -8.04
CA SER A 581 -45.53 32.34 -9.26
C SER A 581 -44.74 31.51 -10.28
N LYS A 582 -44.49 30.24 -10.01
CA LYS A 582 -43.64 29.35 -10.81
C LYS A 582 -44.43 28.16 -11.34
N THR A 583 -43.93 27.63 -12.45
CA THR A 583 -44.37 26.37 -13.06
C THR A 583 -43.18 25.44 -13.10
N TYR A 584 -43.39 24.17 -12.72
CA TYR A 584 -42.33 23.17 -12.60
C TYR A 584 -42.56 22.06 -13.63
N THR A 585 -41.60 21.83 -14.54
CA THR A 585 -41.71 20.79 -15.58
C THR A 585 -41.37 19.41 -15.00
N LEU A 586 -42.38 18.59 -14.73
CA LEU A 586 -42.14 17.26 -14.16
C LEU A 586 -41.68 16.26 -15.23
N ILE A 587 -42.32 16.30 -16.39
CA ILE A 587 -42.09 15.39 -17.50
C ILE A 587 -42.11 16.16 -18.80
N HIS A 588 -41.21 15.83 -19.71
CA HIS A 588 -41.21 16.32 -21.08
C HIS A 588 -40.85 15.19 -22.05
N CYS A 589 -41.69 14.98 -23.07
CA CYS A 589 -41.48 13.99 -24.12
C CYS A 589 -41.03 14.69 -25.41
N THR A 590 -39.87 14.30 -25.92
CA THR A 590 -39.34 14.79 -27.20
C THR A 590 -39.62 13.77 -28.30
N GLY A 591 -40.30 14.21 -29.37
CA GLY A 591 -40.63 13.34 -30.50
C GLY A 591 -41.69 12.25 -30.20
N GLY A 592 -42.46 12.40 -29.11
CA GLY A 592 -43.54 11.51 -28.71
C GLY A 592 -44.53 12.21 -27.78
N THR A 593 -45.39 11.43 -27.11
CA THR A 593 -46.48 11.94 -26.27
C THR A 593 -46.48 11.32 -24.87
N VAL A 594 -47.12 12.01 -23.92
CA VAL A 594 -47.44 11.45 -22.60
C VAL A 594 -48.87 10.92 -22.64
N ALA A 595 -49.01 9.60 -22.46
CA ALA A 595 -50.31 8.95 -22.30
C ALA A 595 -50.56 8.57 -20.82
N GLY A 596 -51.79 8.79 -20.35
CA GLY A 596 -52.18 8.59 -18.95
C GLY A 596 -52.07 9.85 -18.09
N SER A 597 -52.35 9.70 -16.80
CA SER A 597 -52.25 10.76 -15.79
C SER A 597 -51.73 10.19 -14.47
N PHE A 598 -51.33 11.06 -13.55
CA PHE A 598 -51.10 10.63 -12.18
C PHE A 598 -52.44 10.20 -11.55
N THR A 599 -52.42 9.10 -10.80
CA THR A 599 -53.61 8.53 -10.15
C THR A 599 -53.76 8.98 -8.70
N ASP A 600 -52.66 9.39 -8.07
CA ASP A 600 -52.63 9.96 -6.71
C ASP A 600 -51.50 10.98 -6.63
N ASP A 601 -51.80 12.21 -6.23
CA ASP A 601 -50.85 13.31 -6.16
C ASP A 601 -50.84 13.85 -4.73
N ASN A 602 -49.79 13.53 -3.97
CA ASN A 602 -49.62 14.03 -2.60
C ASN A 602 -49.11 15.48 -2.62
N LEU A 603 -49.86 16.34 -3.32
CA LEU A 603 -49.54 17.73 -3.56
C LEU A 603 -50.14 18.62 -2.46
N PRO A 604 -49.46 19.72 -2.09
CA PRO A 604 -50.09 20.73 -1.23
C PRO A 604 -51.34 21.33 -1.87
N ASP A 605 -52.27 21.83 -1.06
CA ASP A 605 -53.52 22.44 -1.53
C ASP A 605 -53.28 23.47 -2.66
N ASN A 606 -54.16 23.43 -3.67
CA ASN A 606 -54.17 24.32 -4.84
C ASN A 606 -53.05 24.10 -5.86
N TRP A 607 -52.23 23.07 -5.69
CA TRP A 607 -51.26 22.64 -6.70
C TRP A 607 -51.85 21.52 -7.56
N HIS A 608 -51.66 21.62 -8.87
CA HIS A 608 -52.24 20.69 -9.84
C HIS A 608 -51.25 20.38 -10.97
N VAL A 609 -51.33 19.16 -11.49
CA VAL A 609 -50.59 18.76 -12.70
C VAL A 609 -51.40 19.11 -13.95
N GLN A 610 -50.78 19.84 -14.86
CA GLN A 610 -51.32 20.17 -16.17
C GLN A 610 -50.60 19.36 -17.25
N SER A 611 -51.34 18.96 -18.29
CA SER A 611 -50.81 18.30 -19.48
C SER A 611 -51.08 19.13 -20.73
N ASP A 612 -50.10 19.21 -21.63
CA ASP A 612 -50.28 19.68 -23.01
C ASP A 612 -50.18 18.55 -24.06
N GLY A 613 -50.13 17.29 -23.60
CA GLY A 613 -49.95 16.09 -24.44
C GLY A 613 -48.49 15.69 -24.65
N THR A 614 -47.53 16.62 -24.50
CA THR A 614 -46.09 16.35 -24.62
C THR A 614 -45.33 16.65 -23.33
N ARG A 615 -45.93 17.42 -22.42
CA ARG A 615 -45.34 17.86 -21.16
C ARG A 615 -46.36 17.73 -20.03
N LEU A 616 -45.89 17.28 -18.86
CA LEU A 616 -46.60 17.40 -17.59
C LEU A 616 -45.91 18.43 -16.71
N ALA A 617 -46.66 19.42 -16.22
CA ALA A 617 -46.13 20.50 -15.41
C ALA A 617 -46.99 20.75 -14.16
N LEU A 618 -46.36 21.05 -13.05
CA LEU A 618 -47.00 21.42 -11.80
C LEU A 618 -47.20 22.95 -11.73
N ALA A 619 -48.43 23.38 -11.45
CA ALA A 619 -48.82 24.79 -11.38
C ALA A 619 -49.79 25.08 -10.22
N TYR A 620 -49.80 26.32 -9.73
CA TYR A 620 -50.66 26.78 -8.63
C TYR A 620 -51.93 27.45 -9.14
N PHE A 621 -53.08 27.14 -8.53
CA PHE A 621 -54.39 27.69 -8.89
C PHE A 621 -55.13 28.26 -7.68
N ALA A 622 -55.22 29.59 -7.60
CA ALA A 622 -55.89 30.28 -6.48
C ALA A 622 -57.44 30.18 -6.46
N GLY A 623 -58.06 29.31 -7.28
CA GLY A 623 -59.51 29.27 -7.49
C GLY A 623 -60.08 27.85 -7.61
N MET A 624 -61.41 27.71 -7.50
CA MET A 624 -62.11 26.43 -7.59
C MET A 624 -62.05 25.89 -9.03
N ILE A 625 -61.39 24.74 -9.23
CA ILE A 625 -61.35 24.04 -10.51
C ILE A 625 -62.70 23.34 -10.74
N MET A 626 -63.44 23.74 -11.77
CA MET A 626 -64.56 22.96 -12.29
C MET A 626 -64.03 21.93 -13.29
N THR A 627 -63.88 20.69 -12.85
CA THR A 627 -63.56 19.57 -13.75
C THR A 627 -64.81 19.19 -14.53
N VAL A 628 -64.87 19.51 -15.83
CA VAL A 628 -65.87 18.92 -16.74
C VAL A 628 -65.32 17.55 -17.15
N ARG A 629 -66.01 16.49 -16.72
CA ARG A 629 -65.65 15.09 -17.02
C ARG A 629 -65.74 14.76 -18.50
#